data_AF-X1VJY0-F1
#
_entry.id   AF-X1VJY0-F1
#
_cell.length_a   1.000
_cell.length_b   1.000
_cell.length_c   1.000
_cell.angle_alpha   90.00
_cell.angle_beta   90.00
_cell.angle_gamma   90.00
#
_symmetry.space_group_name_H-M   'P 1'
#
loop_
_entity.id
_entity.type
_entity.pdbx_description
1 polymer ?
#
loop_
_entity_poly.entity_id
_entity_poly.type
_entity_poly.pdbx_seq_one_letter_code
_entity_poly.pdbx_strand_id
1 'polypeptide(L)'
;FNSPHGACSACSGLGVKSEIDPELVIPNKELSVAQGAIHPGWWLSWHINELEMLARRYGFSLHTPVKELSERHIKLILYGEGGELVRYRNRYGRVRQHFTGYEGVIPYLERLSQDTLSERTRVEIERYMVSTPCPVCQGKRLKPESLAV
;
A
#
# COMPACT_ATOMS: atom_id res chain seq x y z
N PHE A 1 4.20 -4.06 -28.63
CA PHE A 1 4.24 -4.24 -27.17
C PHE A 1 4.93 -5.55 -26.73
N ASN A 2 5.01 -6.60 -27.56
CA ASN A 2 5.74 -7.85 -27.23
C ASN A 2 7.27 -7.77 -27.40
N SER A 3 7.85 -6.57 -27.49
CA SER A 3 9.29 -6.36 -27.53
C SER A 3 9.66 -5.30 -26.48
N PRO A 4 10.65 -5.55 -25.60
CA PRO A 4 10.99 -4.66 -24.49
C PRO A 4 11.46 -3.27 -24.95
N HIS A 5 11.89 -3.13 -26.20
CA HIS A 5 12.39 -1.85 -26.72
C HIS A 5 11.32 -0.77 -26.86
N GLY A 6 10.08 -1.14 -27.20
CA GLY A 6 8.97 -0.20 -27.44
C GLY A 6 7.95 -0.12 -26.31
N ALA A 7 8.04 -0.98 -25.29
CA ALA A 7 7.10 -1.01 -24.17
C ALA A 7 7.26 0.20 -23.24
N CYS A 8 6.14 0.76 -22.78
CA CYS A 8 6.16 1.82 -21.76
C CYS A 8 6.88 1.31 -20.51
N SER A 9 7.94 2.01 -20.08
CA SER A 9 8.74 1.64 -18.91
C SER A 9 7.96 1.77 -17.59
N ALA A 10 7.02 2.72 -17.51
CA ALA A 10 6.25 2.98 -16.30
C ALA A 10 5.22 1.90 -15.96
N CYS A 11 4.79 1.10 -16.94
CA CYS A 11 3.85 0.00 -16.74
C CYS A 11 4.34 -1.31 -17.35
N SER A 12 5.62 -1.39 -17.74
CA SER A 12 6.21 -2.53 -18.43
C SER A 12 5.40 -3.02 -19.64
N GLY A 13 4.73 -2.10 -20.35
CA GLY A 13 3.86 -2.42 -21.49
C GLY A 13 2.51 -3.04 -21.12
N LEU A 14 2.08 -3.01 -19.86
CA LEU A 14 0.72 -3.43 -19.45
C LEU A 14 -0.34 -2.41 -19.90
N GLY A 15 0.02 -1.12 -19.94
CA GLY A 15 -0.91 -0.03 -20.25
C GLY A 15 -1.69 0.46 -19.05
N VAL A 16 -1.67 -0.26 -17.94
CA VAL A 16 -2.32 0.10 -16.68
C VAL A 16 -1.31 0.18 -15.55
N LYS A 17 -1.64 0.96 -14.52
CA LYS A 17 -0.97 0.95 -13.24
C LYS A 17 -1.97 0.42 -12.21
N SER A 18 -1.57 -0.62 -11.48
CA SER A 18 -2.36 -1.14 -10.38
C SER A 18 -1.86 -0.53 -9.09
N GLU A 19 -2.74 0.15 -8.36
CA GLU A 19 -2.43 0.80 -7.08
C GLU A 19 -3.48 0.39 -6.05
N ILE A 20 -3.11 0.36 -4.77
CA ILE A 20 -4.06 0.07 -3.70
C ILE A 20 -5.01 1.28 -3.52
N ASP A 21 -6.32 1.01 -3.51
CA ASP A 21 -7.34 2.04 -3.34
C ASP A 21 -7.69 2.21 -1.84
N PRO A 22 -7.53 3.43 -1.27
CA PRO A 22 -7.96 3.74 0.08
C PRO A 22 -9.42 3.38 0.41
N GLU A 23 -10.33 3.53 -0.56
CA GLU A 23 -11.75 3.26 -0.36
C GLU A 23 -12.04 1.75 -0.27
N LEU A 24 -11.19 0.92 -0.89
CA LEU A 24 -11.26 -0.54 -0.74
C LEU A 24 -10.62 -1.01 0.57
N VAL A 25 -9.60 -0.28 1.05
CA VAL A 25 -8.95 -0.55 2.35
C VAL A 25 -9.86 -0.17 3.52
N ILE A 26 -10.63 0.92 3.41
CA ILE A 26 -11.60 1.36 4.42
C ILE A 26 -13.00 1.48 3.80
N PRO A 27 -13.68 0.34 3.53
CA PRO A 27 -14.95 0.33 2.84
C PRO A 27 -16.10 0.87 3.71
N ASN A 28 -16.00 0.72 5.04
CA ASN A 28 -17.01 1.20 5.98
C ASN A 28 -16.42 2.20 6.97
N LYS A 29 -16.58 3.48 6.68
CA LYS A 29 -16.08 4.60 7.51
C LYS A 29 -16.92 4.85 8.77
N GLU A 30 -18.07 4.19 8.93
CA GLU A 30 -18.88 4.22 10.15
C GLU A 30 -18.25 3.40 11.28
N LEU A 31 -17.41 2.41 10.94
CA LEU A 31 -16.66 1.63 11.92
C LEU A 31 -15.43 2.40 12.39
N SER A 32 -15.04 2.14 13.63
CA SER A 32 -13.73 2.54 14.13
C SER A 32 -12.65 1.54 13.70
N VAL A 33 -11.38 1.94 13.79
CA VAL A 33 -10.25 1.04 13.48
C VAL A 33 -10.28 -0.20 14.38
N ALA A 34 -10.57 -0.04 15.67
CA ALA A 34 -10.70 -1.13 16.63
C ALA A 34 -11.87 -2.08 16.34
N GLN A 35 -12.89 -1.63 15.61
CA GLN A 35 -14.03 -2.45 15.17
C GLN A 35 -13.78 -3.17 13.83
N GLY A 36 -12.60 -3.01 13.23
CA GLY A 36 -12.27 -3.68 11.96
C GLY A 36 -12.53 -2.84 10.72
N ALA A 37 -12.47 -1.51 10.81
CA ALA A 37 -12.65 -0.65 9.63
C ALA A 37 -11.57 -0.82 8.53
N ILE A 38 -10.38 -1.33 8.89
CA ILE A 38 -9.24 -1.49 7.97
C ILE A 38 -9.17 -2.92 7.44
N HIS A 39 -9.10 -3.03 6.12
CA HIS A 39 -8.91 -4.28 5.39
C HIS A 39 -7.53 -4.33 4.72
N PRO A 40 -6.95 -5.52 4.56
CA PRO A 40 -7.48 -6.82 4.99
C PRO A 40 -7.41 -7.02 6.52
N GLY A 41 -8.38 -7.73 7.10
CA GLY A 41 -8.49 -7.87 8.56
C GLY A 41 -7.34 -8.64 9.23
N TRP A 42 -6.63 -9.50 8.48
CA TRP A 42 -5.41 -10.13 8.97
C TRP A 42 -4.28 -9.11 9.17
N TRP A 43 -4.21 -8.10 8.31
CA TRP A 43 -3.21 -7.04 8.41
C TRP A 43 -3.47 -6.23 9.70
N LEU A 44 -4.72 -5.82 9.92
CA LEU A 44 -5.11 -5.09 11.12
C LEU A 44 -4.75 -5.88 12.38
N SER A 45 -5.04 -7.18 12.38
CA SER A 45 -4.75 -8.07 13.51
C SER A 45 -3.25 -8.14 13.84
N TRP A 46 -2.36 -8.05 12.84
CA TRP A 46 -0.91 -8.07 13.04
C TRP A 46 -0.34 -6.70 13.44
N HIS A 47 -1.00 -5.61 13.08
CA HIS A 47 -0.50 -4.24 13.24
C HIS A 47 -1.26 -3.42 14.29
N ILE A 48 -2.22 -4.00 15.01
CA ILE A 48 -3.05 -3.27 15.99
C ILE A 48 -2.20 -2.60 17.08
N ASN A 49 -1.17 -3.27 17.59
CA ASN A 49 -0.27 -2.70 18.59
C ASN A 49 0.51 -1.49 18.05
N GLU A 50 0.88 -1.53 16.77
CA GLU A 50 1.59 -0.42 16.12
C GLU A 50 0.67 0.78 15.92
N LEU A 51 -0.57 0.53 15.50
CA LEU A 51 -1.62 1.54 15.41
C LEU A 51 -1.95 2.16 16.77
N GLU A 52 -1.94 1.39 17.86
CA GLU A 52 -2.14 1.93 19.20
C GLU A 52 -1.01 2.88 19.62
N MET A 53 0.25 2.52 19.30
CA MET A 53 1.39 3.40 19.55
C MET A 53 1.32 4.67 18.69
N LEU A 54 0.91 4.55 17.44
CA LEU A 54 0.68 5.67 16.53
C LEU A 54 -0.42 6.60 17.06
N ALA A 55 -1.55 6.04 17.47
CA ALA A 55 -2.68 6.75 18.05
C ALA A 55 -2.28 7.56 19.29
N ARG A 56 -1.50 6.96 20.20
CA ARG A 56 -0.94 7.66 21.37
C ARG A 56 0.02 8.79 20.99
N ARG A 57 0.89 8.56 20.00
CA ARG A 57 1.90 9.55 19.59
C ARG A 57 1.28 10.78 18.92
N TYR A 58 0.24 10.58 18.11
CA TYR A 58 -0.39 11.64 17.32
C TYR A 58 -1.72 12.15 17.90
N GLY A 59 -2.17 11.59 19.02
CA GLY A 59 -3.31 12.12 19.78
C GLY A 59 -4.67 11.83 19.15
N PHE A 60 -4.89 10.61 18.65
CA PHE A 60 -6.20 10.16 18.17
C PHE A 60 -6.61 8.82 18.81
N SER A 61 -7.88 8.44 18.64
CA SER A 61 -8.42 7.19 19.19
C SER A 61 -8.74 6.20 18.08
N LEU A 62 -8.37 4.93 18.27
CA LEU A 62 -8.75 3.84 17.38
C LEU A 62 -10.21 3.40 17.55
N HIS A 63 -10.90 3.88 18.60
CA HIS A 63 -12.31 3.62 18.88
C HIS A 63 -13.26 4.67 18.28
N THR A 64 -12.72 5.77 17.75
CA THR A 64 -13.50 6.76 17.02
C THR A 64 -13.82 6.23 15.61
N PRO A 65 -15.08 6.35 15.13
CA PRO A 65 -15.42 6.04 13.75
C PRO A 65 -14.49 6.72 12.75
N VAL A 66 -14.08 6.03 11.67
CA VAL A 66 -13.10 6.59 10.73
C VAL A 66 -13.59 7.90 10.11
N LYS A 67 -14.89 8.03 9.84
CA LYS A 67 -15.49 9.26 9.31
C LYS A 67 -15.34 10.49 10.20
N GLU A 68 -15.10 10.29 11.50
CA GLU A 68 -14.92 11.36 12.50
C GLU A 68 -13.44 11.68 12.74
N LEU A 69 -12.52 10.87 12.20
CA LEU A 69 -11.10 11.16 12.25
C LEU A 69 -10.75 12.30 11.29
N SER A 70 -9.79 13.14 11.69
CA SER A 70 -9.25 14.16 10.79
C SER A 70 -8.59 13.52 9.57
N GLU A 71 -8.61 14.23 8.43
CA GLU A 71 -7.92 13.78 7.22
C GLU A 71 -6.44 13.47 7.46
N ARG A 72 -5.80 14.21 8.38
CA ARG A 72 -4.41 13.97 8.78
C ARG A 72 -4.25 12.60 9.46
N HIS A 73 -5.15 12.23 10.36
CA HIS A 73 -5.10 10.93 11.03
C HIS A 73 -5.37 9.79 10.04
N ILE A 74 -6.32 9.97 9.13
CA ILE A 74 -6.60 8.98 8.08
C ILE A 74 -5.38 8.79 7.18
N LYS A 75 -4.77 9.89 6.71
CA LYS A 75 -3.53 9.82 5.91
C LYS A 75 -2.39 9.15 6.65
N LEU A 76 -2.24 9.44 7.93
CA LEU A 76 -1.20 8.83 8.77
C LEU A 76 -1.40 7.31 8.91
N ILE A 77 -2.64 6.85 9.08
CA ILE A 77 -2.99 5.42 9.11
C ILE A 77 -2.72 4.76 7.76
N LEU A 78 -3.13 5.40 6.67
CA LEU A 78 -3.02 4.80 5.33
C LEU A 78 -1.59 4.79 4.79
N TYR A 79 -0.85 5.89 4.95
CA TYR A 79 0.41 6.14 4.27
C TYR A 79 1.63 6.25 5.19
N GLY A 80 1.43 6.14 6.51
CA GLY A 80 2.53 6.16 7.47
C GLY A 80 3.05 7.55 7.81
N GLU A 81 4.16 7.58 8.56
CA GLU A 81 4.79 8.82 9.07
C GLU A 81 6.08 9.23 8.33
N GLY A 82 6.32 8.69 7.13
CA GLY A 82 7.46 9.08 6.28
C GLY A 82 8.80 8.44 6.68
N GLY A 83 8.76 7.21 7.19
CA GLY A 83 9.94 6.41 7.51
C GLY A 83 10.64 5.79 6.31
N GLU A 84 11.68 5.01 6.60
CA GLU A 84 12.49 4.30 5.61
C GLU A 84 12.65 2.82 5.99
N LEU A 85 12.76 1.97 4.97
CA LEU A 85 13.01 0.55 5.17
C LEU A 85 14.50 0.31 5.43
N VAL A 86 14.85 0.06 6.69
CA VAL A 86 16.22 -0.18 7.11
C VAL A 86 16.54 -1.67 7.07
N ARG A 87 17.61 -2.03 6.35
CA ARG A 87 18.19 -3.37 6.35
C ARG A 87 19.33 -3.45 7.35
N TYR A 88 19.28 -4.42 8.26
CA TYR A 88 20.35 -4.64 9.23
C TYR A 88 20.65 -6.13 9.41
N ARG A 89 21.88 -6.44 9.79
CA ARG A 89 22.29 -7.81 10.14
C ARG A 89 22.20 -7.97 11.65
N ASN A 90 21.43 -8.94 12.13
CA ASN A 90 21.31 -9.20 13.56
C ASN A 90 22.57 -9.90 14.12
N ARG A 91 22.64 -10.04 15.46
CA ARG A 91 23.75 -10.73 16.16
C ARG A 91 24.00 -12.19 15.73
N TYR A 92 23.07 -12.80 15.00
CA TYR A 92 23.15 -14.17 14.49
C TYR A 92 23.48 -14.21 12.99
N GLY A 93 23.90 -13.10 12.39
CA GLY A 93 24.27 -13.01 10.98
C GLY A 93 23.09 -12.94 9.99
N ARG A 94 21.84 -13.01 10.46
CA ARG A 94 20.65 -12.95 9.60
C ARG A 94 20.34 -11.50 9.23
N VAL A 95 20.10 -11.26 7.94
CA VAL A 95 19.63 -9.97 7.44
C VAL A 95 18.14 -9.85 7.77
N ARG A 96 17.77 -8.74 8.42
CA ARG A 96 16.40 -8.36 8.73
C ARG A 96 16.11 -7.00 8.12
N GLN A 97 14.82 -6.75 7.89
CA GLN A 97 14.31 -5.46 7.46
C GLN A 97 13.34 -4.95 8.51
N HIS A 98 13.37 -3.65 8.78
CA HIS A 98 12.44 -2.98 9.67
C HIS A 98 12.21 -1.57 9.15
N PHE A 99 10.97 -1.10 9.19
CA PHE A 99 10.61 0.26 8.78
C PHE A 99 10.81 1.24 9.93
N THR A 100 11.42 2.40 9.69
CA THR A 100 11.62 3.38 10.77
C THR A 100 10.34 4.14 11.05
N GLY A 101 9.66 3.79 12.14
CA GLY A 101 8.34 4.33 12.46
C GLY A 101 7.24 3.48 11.83
N TYR A 102 6.07 4.08 11.60
CA TYR A 102 4.91 3.41 11.02
C TYR A 102 4.89 3.50 9.49
N GLU A 103 4.86 2.35 8.82
CA GLU A 103 4.87 2.22 7.34
C GLU A 103 3.57 2.68 6.68
N GLY A 104 2.43 2.49 7.34
CA GLY A 104 1.12 2.67 6.72
C GLY A 104 0.57 1.40 6.09
N VAL A 105 -0.76 1.29 6.05
CA VAL A 105 -1.46 0.14 5.46
C VAL A 105 -1.13 -0.01 3.98
N ILE A 106 -1.19 1.09 3.23
CA ILE A 106 -1.08 1.07 1.76
C ILE A 106 0.35 0.70 1.33
N PRO A 107 1.42 1.39 1.80
CA PRO A 107 2.78 1.02 1.42
C PRO A 107 3.15 -0.41 1.81
N TYR A 108 2.66 -0.89 2.96
CA TYR A 108 2.84 -2.28 3.37
C TYR A 108 2.21 -3.25 2.37
N LEU A 109 0.95 -3.03 1.97
CA LEU A 109 0.24 -3.90 1.03
C LEU A 109 0.87 -3.86 -0.36
N GLU A 110 1.27 -2.67 -0.83
CA GLU A 110 1.97 -2.51 -2.11
C GLU A 110 3.28 -3.30 -2.12
N ARG A 111 4.13 -3.13 -1.09
CA ARG A 111 5.39 -3.86 -0.97
C ARG A 111 5.16 -5.36 -0.87
N LEU A 112 4.21 -5.79 -0.04
CA LEU A 112 3.88 -7.21 0.08
C LEU A 112 3.35 -7.80 -1.23
N SER A 113 2.58 -7.04 -2.02
CA SER A 113 2.09 -7.48 -3.34
C SER A 113 3.23 -7.77 -4.32
N GLN A 114 4.33 -7.01 -4.23
CA GLN A 114 5.50 -7.16 -5.09
C GLN A 114 6.47 -8.24 -4.58
N ASP A 115 6.63 -8.35 -3.26
CA ASP A 115 7.63 -9.22 -2.64
C ASP A 115 7.12 -10.65 -2.37
N THR A 116 5.80 -10.85 -2.25
CA THR A 116 5.23 -12.14 -1.85
C THR A 116 5.39 -13.21 -2.95
N LEU A 117 5.82 -14.41 -2.55
CA LEU A 117 5.85 -15.60 -3.42
C LEU A 117 4.55 -16.40 -3.33
N SER A 118 3.63 -16.02 -2.45
CA SER A 118 2.35 -16.71 -2.24
C SER A 118 1.29 -16.15 -3.19
N GLU A 119 0.87 -16.97 -4.14
CA GLU A 119 -0.19 -16.59 -5.09
C GLU A 119 -1.51 -16.25 -4.38
N ARG A 120 -1.85 -17.02 -3.34
CA ARG A 120 -3.03 -16.75 -2.51
C ARG A 120 -2.99 -15.35 -1.92
N THR A 121 -1.84 -14.93 -1.39
CA THR A 121 -1.65 -13.61 -0.79
C THR A 121 -1.72 -12.53 -1.87
N ARG A 122 -1.11 -12.77 -3.03
CA ARG A 122 -1.14 -11.85 -4.18
C ARG A 122 -2.58 -11.57 -4.64
N VAL A 123 -3.34 -12.62 -4.92
CA VAL A 123 -4.76 -12.54 -5.32
C VAL A 123 -5.61 -11.88 -4.23
N GLU A 124 -5.28 -12.10 -2.96
CA GLU A 124 -5.99 -11.44 -1.87
C GLU A 124 -5.75 -9.93 -1.84
N ILE A 125 -4.51 -9.48 -2.03
CA ILE A 125 -4.15 -8.06 -2.05
C ILE A 125 -4.73 -7.37 -3.29
N GLU A 126 -4.76 -8.06 -4.44
CA GLU A 126 -5.35 -7.55 -5.69
C GLU A 126 -6.81 -7.11 -5.54
N ARG A 127 -7.57 -7.65 -4.56
CA ARG A 127 -8.94 -7.21 -4.26
C ARG A 127 -9.04 -5.77 -3.78
N TYR A 128 -7.94 -5.21 -3.28
CA TYR A 128 -7.86 -3.84 -2.81
C TYR A 128 -7.17 -2.93 -3.83
N MET A 129 -6.86 -3.43 -5.03
CA MET A 129 -6.20 -2.68 -6.07
C MET A 129 -7.18 -2.21 -7.13
N VAL A 130 -6.95 -1.00 -7.65
CA VAL A 130 -7.61 -0.47 -8.83
C VAL A 130 -6.62 -0.34 -9.97
N SER A 131 -7.04 -0.74 -11.17
CA SER A 131 -6.25 -0.56 -12.38
C SER A 131 -6.64 0.75 -13.05
N THR A 132 -5.72 1.71 -13.06
CA THR A 132 -5.89 2.97 -13.79
C THR A 132 -5.08 2.96 -15.07
N PRO A 133 -5.51 3.67 -16.13
CA PRO A 133 -4.68 3.85 -17.31
C PRO A 133 -3.33 4.44 -16.91
N CYS A 134 -2.24 3.82 -17.38
CA CYS A 134 -0.89 4.27 -17.07
C CYS A 134 -0.74 5.75 -17.48
N PRO A 135 -0.34 6.65 -16.58
CA PRO A 135 -0.33 8.09 -16.87
C PRO A 135 0.68 8.46 -17.97
N VAL A 136 1.74 7.66 -18.14
CA VAL A 136 2.80 7.91 -19.11
C VAL A 136 2.38 7.51 -20.53
N CYS A 137 1.79 6.33 -20.70
CA CYS A 137 1.39 5.85 -22.03
C CYS A 137 -0.11 6.00 -22.31
N GLN A 138 -0.89 6.46 -21.35
CA GLN A 138 -2.35 6.63 -21.42
C GLN A 138 -3.07 5.37 -21.92
N GLY A 139 -2.66 4.19 -21.45
CA GLY A 139 -3.23 2.91 -21.92
C GLY A 139 -2.65 2.39 -23.24
N LYS A 140 -1.82 3.15 -23.95
CA LYS A 140 -1.29 2.78 -25.28
C LYS A 140 -0.13 1.78 -25.22
N ARG A 141 0.36 1.44 -24.01
CA ARG A 141 1.35 0.37 -23.73
C ARG A 141 2.75 0.62 -24.32
N LEU A 142 2.94 1.71 -25.03
CA LEU A 142 4.15 2.03 -25.77
C LEU A 142 4.86 3.24 -25.15
N LYS A 143 6.17 3.36 -25.40
CA LYS A 143 6.91 4.55 -25.04
C LYS A 143 6.43 5.76 -25.87
N PRO A 144 6.49 6.99 -25.33
CA PRO A 144 6.12 8.19 -26.08
C PRO A 144 6.83 8.30 -27.44
N GLU A 145 8.12 7.92 -27.49
CA GLU A 145 8.92 7.95 -28.73
C GLU A 145 8.45 6.93 -29.76
N SER A 146 7.86 5.81 -29.32
CA SER A 146 7.26 4.80 -30.21
C SER A 146 5.85 5.16 -30.66
N LEU A 147 5.21 6.15 -30.03
CA LEU A 147 3.88 6.66 -30.38
C LEU A 147 3.93 7.85 -31.33
N ALA A 148 5.10 8.46 -31.51
CA ALA A 148 5.33 9.64 -32.33
C ALA A 148 5.80 9.32 -33.76
N VAL A 149 5.75 8.04 -34.16
CA VAL A 149 6.11 7.53 -35.50
C VAL A 149 4.85 7.25 -36.30
#